data_AF-A0A1I6EJ92-F1
#
_entry.id   AF-A0A1I6EJ92-F1
#
_cell.length_a   1.000
_cell.length_b   1.000
_cell.length_c   1.000
_cell.angle_alpha   90.00
_cell.angle_beta   90.00
_cell.angle_gamma   90.00
#
_symmetry.space_group_name_H-M   'P 1'
#
loop_
_entity.id
_entity.type
_entity.pdbx_description
1 polymer ?
#
loop_
_entity_poly.entity_id
_entity_poly.type
_entity_poly.pdbx_seq_one_letter_code
_entity_poly.pdbx_strand_id
1 'polypeptide(L)'
;MGGRGLLGLGLRLRVFLFFVLLALGALALAGGALYLGWSRLDPPGPSAPFMTAFLIFAFANTGLVLGVWLLFDENVARPIDRLAAALRLRAHADLEASVQAGAAPYLGDLAPAAEALARRIGGAKSASADGAEDGGEAESLRSDREQLTALLTEIPIATILLNPAEQIILYDAQAAEVLSRIAPPRLRAPVSDYFDMGSLRDAMRRLEQGAGETILTLFDTARSQGFQARMKQLRRGGHMIFIEVQSEPDADGLSARPLVFDFTLHDTAQSREIEDTPLMDLCFVPFDTETTGLSVARDAVVQLSALRVLKGRIVEGEVFDSYVNPGRPIPPASTRIHKITDALVAGAPPMPDVARAFHHFARESVLVAHNAPFDIGLLRRDAAEAGLTWPHPVLDTVLLSAVVFGTTESHTLDALCARLSIDIPEGRRHTALGDADATARALVKLLPLVAARGITTFGALIAETRKHGRLLRDLND
;
A
#
# COMPACT_ATOMS: atom_id res chain seq x y z
N MET A 1 0.07 -21.47 33.26
CA MET A 1 1.35 -21.30 32.52
C MET A 1 1.69 -22.62 31.88
N GLY A 2 2.10 -22.63 30.60
CA GLY A 2 2.61 -23.81 29.91
C GLY A 2 1.71 -24.27 28.76
N GLY A 3 2.15 -24.03 27.52
CA GLY A 3 1.44 -24.51 26.32
C GLY A 3 1.57 -23.65 25.05
N ARG A 4 2.48 -22.67 24.99
CA ARG A 4 2.80 -21.90 23.76
C ARG A 4 4.27 -22.03 23.33
N GLY A 5 4.98 -23.05 23.81
CA GLY A 5 6.44 -23.13 23.66
C GLY A 5 6.97 -23.35 22.24
N LEU A 6 6.16 -23.92 21.34
CA LEU A 6 6.61 -24.29 19.98
C LEU A 6 5.68 -23.80 18.86
N LEU A 7 4.38 -23.62 19.11
CA LEU A 7 3.39 -23.25 18.09
C LEU A 7 3.45 -21.77 17.66
N GLY A 8 4.11 -20.90 18.43
CA GLY A 8 4.31 -19.48 18.08
C GLY A 8 5.55 -19.21 17.20
N LEU A 9 6.36 -20.23 16.91
CA LEU A 9 7.59 -20.10 16.13
C LEU A 9 7.31 -20.42 14.65
N GLY A 10 7.89 -19.63 13.75
CA GLY A 10 7.82 -19.88 12.29
C GLY A 10 8.27 -21.31 11.94
N LEU A 11 7.68 -21.89 10.89
CA LEU A 11 7.96 -23.27 10.46
C LEU A 11 9.46 -23.52 10.29
N ARG A 12 10.15 -22.59 9.63
CA ARG A 12 11.61 -22.64 9.41
C ARG A 12 12.42 -22.69 10.71
N LEU A 13 12.04 -21.88 11.70
CA LEU A 13 12.72 -21.85 13.00
C LEU A 13 12.50 -23.15 13.78
N ARG A 14 11.29 -23.72 13.72
CA ARG A 14 11.01 -25.04 14.31
C ARG A 14 11.85 -26.14 13.68
N VAL A 15 11.93 -26.16 12.35
CA VAL A 15 12.73 -27.13 11.60
C VAL A 15 14.22 -26.95 11.93
N PHE A 16 14.73 -25.72 11.96
CA PHE A 16 16.12 -25.46 12.36
C PHE A 16 16.44 -25.99 13.76
N LEU A 17 15.59 -25.68 14.75
CA LEU A 17 15.77 -26.16 16.13
C LEU A 17 15.75 -27.69 16.22
N PHE A 18 14.96 -28.38 15.39
CA PHE A 18 14.95 -29.83 15.31
C PHE A 18 16.30 -30.39 14.82
N PHE A 19 16.89 -29.82 13.77
CA PHE A 19 18.19 -30.25 13.28
C PHE A 19 19.34 -29.93 14.27
N VAL A 20 19.25 -28.81 14.98
CA VAL A 20 20.19 -28.50 16.09
C VAL A 20 20.10 -29.55 17.20
N LEU A 21 18.88 -29.92 17.61
CA LEU A 21 18.68 -30.96 18.61
C LEU A 21 19.25 -32.31 18.15
N LEU A 22 19.07 -32.65 16.87
CA LEU A 22 19.59 -33.89 16.28
C LEU A 22 21.13 -33.90 16.27
N ALA A 23 21.77 -32.79 15.92
CA ALA A 23 23.23 -32.64 16.00
C ALA A 23 23.75 -32.82 17.43
N LEU A 24 23.14 -32.14 18.40
CA LEU A 24 23.53 -32.23 19.81
C LEU A 24 23.32 -33.64 20.38
N GLY A 25 22.22 -34.30 20.02
CA GLY A 25 21.94 -35.68 20.43
C GLY A 25 22.98 -36.67 19.89
N ALA A 26 23.35 -36.55 18.61
CA ALA A 26 24.39 -37.39 18.01
C ALA A 26 25.76 -37.19 18.68
N LEU A 27 26.12 -35.94 19.00
CA LEU A 27 27.34 -35.63 19.74
C LEU A 27 27.34 -36.24 21.14
N ALA A 28 26.24 -36.14 21.88
CA ALA A 28 26.13 -36.71 23.23
C ALA A 28 26.28 -38.24 23.22
N LEU A 29 25.63 -38.92 22.26
CA LEU A 29 25.73 -40.37 22.10
C LEU A 29 27.16 -40.82 21.75
N ALA A 30 27.79 -40.17 20.78
CA ALA A 30 29.17 -40.49 20.38
C ALA A 30 30.17 -40.23 21.51
N GLY A 31 30.03 -39.09 22.21
CA GLY A 31 30.86 -38.76 23.37
C GLY A 31 30.72 -39.78 24.50
N GLY A 32 29.49 -40.18 24.83
CA GLY A 32 29.21 -41.21 25.83
C GLY A 32 29.77 -42.58 25.45
N ALA A 33 29.63 -43.00 24.19
CA ALA A 33 30.16 -44.26 23.70
C ALA A 33 31.70 -44.32 23.75
N LEU A 34 32.37 -43.25 23.33
CA LEU A 34 33.83 -43.16 23.37
C LEU A 34 34.35 -43.11 24.82
N TYR A 35 33.65 -42.42 25.71
CA TYR A 35 33.97 -42.39 27.14
C TYR A 35 33.83 -43.78 27.80
N LEU A 36 32.76 -44.51 27.49
CA LEU A 36 32.57 -45.89 27.96
C LEU A 36 33.61 -46.86 27.38
N GLY A 37 34.03 -46.67 26.14
CA GLY A 37 35.11 -47.44 25.53
C GLY A 37 36.46 -47.19 26.19
N TRP A 38 36.78 -45.93 26.46
CA TRP A 38 38.02 -45.55 27.15
C TRP A 38 38.06 -46.05 28.59
N SER A 39 36.96 -45.97 29.33
CA SER A 39 36.88 -46.41 30.74
C SER A 39 36.95 -47.92 30.97
N ARG A 40 36.85 -48.74 29.89
CA ARG A 40 36.96 -50.20 29.94
C ARG A 40 38.32 -50.75 29.49
N LEU A 41 39.30 -49.89 29.20
CA LEU A 41 40.66 -50.30 28.87
C LEU A 41 41.48 -50.58 30.13
N ASP A 42 42.18 -51.71 30.16
CA ASP A 42 43.13 -52.05 31.24
C ASP A 42 44.56 -52.24 30.71
N PRO A 43 45.56 -51.50 31.24
CA PRO A 43 45.40 -50.23 31.96
C PRO A 43 44.83 -49.13 31.02
N PRO A 44 44.28 -48.03 31.54
CA PRO A 44 43.68 -46.99 30.71
C PRO A 44 44.69 -46.45 29.71
N GLY A 45 44.44 -46.74 28.43
CA GLY A 45 45.26 -46.28 27.32
C GLY A 45 45.19 -44.76 27.14
N PRO A 46 46.03 -44.19 26.26
CA PRO A 46 46.01 -42.75 25.99
C PRO A 46 44.61 -42.30 25.55
N SER A 47 44.13 -41.20 26.11
CA SER A 47 42.81 -40.61 25.77
C SER A 47 42.82 -39.85 24.45
N ALA A 48 44.01 -39.49 23.95
CA ALA A 48 44.18 -38.70 22.73
C ALA A 48 43.48 -39.30 21.49
N PRO A 49 43.57 -40.60 21.17
CA PRO A 49 42.87 -41.19 20.02
C PRO A 49 41.35 -41.09 20.13
N PHE A 50 40.78 -41.26 21.33
CA PHE A 50 39.35 -41.13 21.58
C PHE A 50 38.88 -39.68 21.41
N MET A 51 39.68 -38.72 21.88
CA MET A 51 39.40 -37.30 21.72
C MET A 51 39.51 -36.85 20.27
N THR A 52 40.53 -37.30 19.53
CA THR A 52 40.66 -37.04 18.09
C THR A 52 39.50 -37.65 17.31
N ALA A 53 39.09 -38.88 17.62
CA ALA A 53 37.94 -39.53 16.99
C ALA A 53 36.63 -38.76 17.27
N PHE A 54 36.43 -38.31 18.52
CA PHE A 54 35.27 -37.49 18.89
C PHE A 54 35.26 -36.16 18.12
N LEU A 55 36.40 -35.46 18.03
CA LEU A 55 36.49 -34.19 17.32
C LEU A 55 36.21 -34.36 15.82
N ILE A 56 36.80 -35.36 15.17
CA ILE A 56 36.54 -35.66 13.75
C ILE A 56 35.06 -35.94 13.53
N PHE A 57 34.46 -36.80 14.37
CA PHE A 57 33.03 -37.10 14.31
C PHE A 57 32.19 -35.84 14.53
N ALA A 58 32.56 -34.99 15.49
CA ALA A 58 31.80 -33.80 15.82
C ALA A 58 31.74 -32.79 14.67
N PHE A 59 32.88 -32.53 14.04
CA PHE A 59 32.94 -31.66 12.85
C PHE A 59 32.20 -32.27 11.67
N ALA A 60 32.43 -33.55 11.36
CA ALA A 60 31.78 -34.23 10.24
C ALA A 60 30.26 -34.31 10.40
N ASN A 61 29.78 -34.69 11.59
CA ASN A 61 28.35 -34.78 11.90
C ASN A 61 27.67 -33.41 11.85
N THR A 62 28.30 -32.38 12.44
CA THR A 62 27.74 -31.02 12.42
C THR A 62 27.65 -30.47 11.00
N GLY A 63 28.70 -30.65 10.19
CA GLY A 63 28.71 -30.25 8.78
C GLY A 63 27.64 -30.98 7.96
N LEU A 64 27.49 -32.31 8.15
CA LEU A 64 26.48 -33.10 7.47
C LEU A 64 25.06 -32.67 7.86
N VAL A 65 24.79 -32.50 9.15
CA VAL A 65 23.47 -32.08 9.64
C VAL A 65 23.10 -30.69 9.15
N LEU A 66 24.06 -29.75 9.15
CA LEU A 66 23.84 -28.40 8.58
C LEU A 66 23.61 -28.45 7.07
N GLY A 67 24.36 -29.28 6.34
CA GLY A 67 24.18 -29.45 4.90
C GLY A 67 22.81 -30.03 4.54
N VAL A 68 22.36 -31.07 5.26
CA VAL A 68 21.02 -31.65 5.09
C VAL A 68 19.93 -30.66 5.46
N TRP A 69 20.13 -29.88 6.53
CA TRP A 69 19.19 -28.83 6.91
C TRP A 69 19.05 -27.75 5.83
N LEU A 70 20.17 -27.26 5.27
CA LEU A 70 20.15 -26.29 4.18
C LEU A 70 19.38 -26.82 2.96
N LEU A 71 19.67 -28.06 2.57
CA LEU A 71 18.98 -28.72 1.47
C LEU A 71 17.47 -28.84 1.75
N PHE A 72 17.07 -29.15 2.98
CA PHE A 72 15.66 -29.23 3.38
C PHE A 72 14.99 -27.85 3.41
N ASP A 73 15.65 -26.82 3.94
CA ASP A 73 15.10 -25.46 4.00
C ASP A 73 14.86 -24.91 2.59
N GLU A 74 15.79 -25.17 1.66
CA GLU A 74 15.71 -24.73 0.28
C GLU A 74 14.65 -25.47 -0.53
N ASN A 75 14.58 -26.80 -0.39
CA ASN A 75 13.74 -27.61 -1.26
C ASN A 75 12.34 -27.88 -0.69
N VAL A 76 12.13 -27.67 0.62
CA VAL A 76 10.85 -28.00 1.29
C VAL A 76 10.28 -26.79 2.03
N ALA A 77 11.02 -26.23 2.99
CA ALA A 77 10.45 -25.20 3.88
C ALA A 77 10.12 -23.90 3.14
N ARG A 78 11.06 -23.35 2.35
CA ARG A 78 10.83 -22.14 1.53
C ARG A 78 9.69 -22.31 0.52
N PRO A 79 9.62 -23.40 -0.28
CA PRO A 79 8.49 -23.65 -1.17
C PRO A 79 7.14 -23.74 -0.47
N ILE A 80 7.05 -24.34 0.73
CA ILE A 80 5.79 -24.40 1.50
C ILE A 80 5.33 -23.00 1.92
N ASP A 81 6.24 -22.16 2.42
CA ASP A 81 5.91 -20.79 2.82
C ASP A 81 5.43 -19.96 1.62
N ARG A 82 6.06 -20.14 0.44
CA ARG A 82 5.63 -19.51 -0.81
C ARG A 82 4.24 -19.97 -1.26
N LEU A 83 3.98 -21.28 -1.23
CA LEU A 83 2.69 -21.85 -1.60
C LEU A 83 1.59 -21.38 -0.64
N ALA A 84 1.86 -21.35 0.66
CA ALA A 84 0.92 -20.84 1.67
C ALA A 84 0.62 -19.35 1.48
N ALA A 85 1.63 -18.54 1.14
CA ALA A 85 1.43 -17.13 0.80
C ALA A 85 0.57 -16.96 -0.46
N ALA A 86 0.83 -17.75 -1.52
CA ALA A 86 0.03 -17.74 -2.76
C ALA A 86 -1.44 -18.15 -2.52
N LEU A 87 -1.68 -19.17 -1.70
CA LEU A 87 -3.04 -19.59 -1.34
C LEU A 87 -3.78 -18.52 -0.52
N ARG A 88 -3.11 -17.83 0.40
CA ARG A 88 -3.69 -16.71 1.17
C ARG A 88 -4.00 -15.51 0.29
N LEU A 89 -3.10 -15.16 -0.64
CA LEU A 89 -3.31 -14.13 -1.65
C LEU A 89 -4.62 -14.38 -2.41
N ARG A 90 -4.84 -15.61 -2.89
CA ARG A 90 -6.04 -15.96 -3.66
C ARG A 90 -7.32 -16.10 -2.83
N ALA A 91 -7.20 -16.44 -1.55
CA ALA A 91 -8.35 -16.54 -0.66
C ALA A 91 -8.94 -15.17 -0.28
N HIS A 92 -8.16 -14.09 -0.40
CA HIS A 92 -8.55 -12.75 0.07
C HIS A 92 -8.55 -11.69 -1.04
N ALA A 93 -7.84 -11.92 -2.14
CA ALA A 93 -7.91 -11.11 -3.35
C ALA A 93 -8.45 -11.97 -4.49
N ASP A 94 -9.50 -11.49 -5.16
CA ASP A 94 -10.20 -12.15 -6.28
C ASP A 94 -9.29 -12.15 -7.54
N LEU A 95 -8.20 -12.93 -7.51
CA LEU A 95 -7.14 -12.90 -8.52
C LEU A 95 -6.96 -14.26 -9.22
N GLU A 96 -6.94 -14.22 -10.55
CA GLU A 96 -6.58 -15.33 -11.45
C GLU A 96 -5.05 -15.48 -11.63
N ALA A 97 -4.26 -15.38 -10.56
CA ALA A 97 -2.82 -15.62 -10.70
C ALA A 97 -2.55 -17.12 -10.95
N SER A 98 -1.89 -17.45 -12.05
CA SER A 98 -1.44 -18.81 -12.36
C SER A 98 -0.29 -19.19 -11.42
N VAL A 99 -0.45 -20.28 -10.68
CA VAL A 99 0.65 -20.87 -9.91
C VAL A 99 1.61 -21.45 -10.95
N GLN A 100 2.78 -20.85 -11.14
CA GLN A 100 3.81 -21.47 -11.96
C GLN A 100 4.20 -22.81 -11.32
N ALA A 101 3.72 -23.91 -11.90
CA ALA A 101 3.94 -25.28 -11.46
C ALA A 101 5.43 -25.70 -11.38
N GLY A 102 6.35 -24.85 -11.85
CA GLY A 102 7.80 -25.07 -11.79
C GLY A 102 8.48 -24.69 -10.47
N ALA A 103 7.80 -24.03 -9.52
CA ALA A 103 8.46 -23.45 -8.33
C ALA A 103 8.65 -24.41 -7.14
N ALA A 104 8.19 -25.66 -7.20
CA ALA A 104 8.23 -26.59 -6.07
C ALA A 104 8.31 -28.10 -6.46
N PRO A 105 9.34 -28.55 -7.18
CA PRO A 105 9.46 -29.95 -7.64
C PRO A 105 9.51 -30.99 -6.51
N TYR A 106 9.91 -30.61 -5.30
CA TYR A 106 10.05 -31.51 -4.15
C TYR A 106 8.82 -31.59 -3.23
N LEU A 107 7.73 -30.86 -3.52
CA LEU A 107 6.48 -30.92 -2.73
C LEU A 107 5.50 -32.01 -3.20
N GLY A 108 5.90 -32.86 -4.16
CA GLY A 108 5.10 -33.99 -4.63
C GLY A 108 3.70 -33.57 -5.09
N ASP A 109 2.69 -34.34 -4.71
CA ASP A 109 1.29 -34.13 -5.11
C ASP A 109 0.64 -32.89 -4.47
N LEU A 110 1.29 -32.24 -3.51
CA LEU A 110 0.73 -31.11 -2.78
C LEU A 110 0.60 -29.86 -3.66
N ALA A 111 1.58 -29.62 -4.54
CA ALA A 111 1.53 -28.50 -5.48
C ALA A 111 0.44 -28.69 -6.55
N PRO A 112 0.34 -29.84 -7.25
CA PRO A 112 -0.76 -30.15 -8.16
C PRO A 112 -2.14 -30.14 -7.48
N ALA A 113 -2.25 -30.65 -6.25
CA ALA A 113 -3.51 -30.66 -5.50
C ALA A 113 -3.96 -29.25 -5.09
N ALA A 114 -3.02 -28.40 -4.64
CA ALA A 114 -3.29 -27.00 -4.34
C ALA A 114 -3.73 -26.23 -5.61
N GLU A 115 -3.11 -26.51 -6.76
CA GLU A 115 -3.49 -25.93 -8.06
C GLU A 115 -4.87 -26.43 -8.54
N ALA A 116 -5.17 -27.72 -8.39
CA ALA A 116 -6.48 -28.27 -8.71
C ALA A 116 -7.60 -27.70 -7.82
N LEU A 117 -7.34 -27.52 -6.52
CA LEU A 117 -8.25 -26.88 -5.59
C LEU A 117 -8.44 -25.40 -5.92
N ALA A 118 -7.35 -24.68 -6.25
CA ALA A 118 -7.40 -23.29 -6.69
C ALA A 118 -8.22 -23.11 -7.97
N ARG A 119 -8.09 -24.03 -8.94
CA ARG A 119 -8.91 -24.05 -10.17
C ARG A 119 -10.39 -24.34 -9.88
N ARG A 120 -10.71 -25.25 -8.96
CA ARG A 120 -12.11 -25.53 -8.57
C ARG A 120 -12.77 -24.36 -7.84
N ILE A 121 -12.05 -23.67 -6.95
CA ILE A 121 -12.58 -22.49 -6.24
C ILE A 121 -12.75 -21.31 -7.21
N GLY A 122 -11.84 -21.13 -8.18
CA GLY A 122 -12.02 -20.18 -9.27
C GLY A 122 -13.25 -20.49 -10.13
N GLY A 123 -13.37 -21.74 -10.59
CA GLY A 123 -14.49 -22.19 -11.42
C GLY A 123 -15.85 -22.16 -10.72
N ALA A 124 -15.91 -22.42 -9.41
CA ALA A 124 -17.16 -22.35 -8.64
C ALA A 124 -17.65 -20.91 -8.41
N LYS A 125 -16.74 -19.93 -8.35
CA LYS A 125 -17.09 -18.50 -8.32
C LYS A 125 -17.53 -17.99 -9.68
N SER A 126 -16.88 -18.39 -10.77
CA SER A 126 -17.32 -18.08 -12.14
C SER A 126 -18.69 -18.70 -12.45
N ALA A 127 -18.95 -19.94 -11.99
CA ALA A 127 -20.27 -20.58 -12.09
C ALA A 127 -21.34 -19.94 -11.18
N SER A 128 -20.94 -19.23 -10.12
CA SER A 128 -21.86 -18.43 -9.30
C SER A 128 -22.11 -17.02 -9.90
N ALA A 129 -21.26 -16.57 -10.84
CA ALA A 129 -21.47 -15.36 -11.63
C ALA A 129 -22.30 -15.64 -12.90
N ASP A 130 -22.18 -16.84 -13.48
CA ASP A 130 -22.99 -17.31 -14.63
C ASP A 130 -24.35 -17.91 -14.23
N GLY A 131 -24.67 -17.99 -12.93
CA GLY A 131 -25.95 -18.47 -12.42
C GLY A 131 -27.08 -17.41 -12.41
N ALA A 132 -26.81 -16.19 -12.88
CA ALA A 132 -27.84 -15.17 -13.09
C ALA A 132 -28.34 -15.26 -14.54
N GLU A 133 -29.17 -16.27 -14.80
CA GLU A 133 -30.12 -16.23 -15.92
C GLU A 133 -31.08 -15.04 -15.70
N ASP A 134 -30.74 -13.89 -16.29
CA ASP A 134 -31.70 -12.96 -16.93
C ASP A 134 -30.93 -11.84 -17.67
N GLY A 135 -30.39 -12.18 -18.84
CA GLY A 135 -29.61 -11.30 -19.72
C GLY A 135 -30.41 -10.19 -20.43
N GLY A 136 -31.61 -9.86 -19.94
CA GLY A 136 -32.42 -8.76 -20.46
C GLY A 136 -32.48 -7.55 -19.52
N GLU A 137 -32.65 -7.79 -18.21
CA GLU A 137 -32.84 -6.71 -17.23
C GLU A 137 -31.53 -6.04 -16.83
N ALA A 138 -30.39 -6.74 -16.78
CA ALA A 138 -29.10 -6.13 -16.42
C ALA A 138 -28.59 -5.14 -17.48
N GLU A 139 -28.87 -5.41 -18.76
CA GLU A 139 -28.49 -4.52 -19.86
C GLU A 139 -29.43 -3.32 -19.94
N SER A 140 -30.75 -3.50 -19.69
CA SER A 140 -31.69 -2.38 -19.62
C SER A 140 -31.42 -1.52 -18.37
N LEU A 141 -31.11 -2.12 -17.21
CA LEU A 141 -30.73 -1.37 -16.01
C LEU A 141 -29.40 -0.65 -16.18
N ARG A 142 -28.45 -1.20 -16.96
CA ARG A 142 -27.20 -0.50 -17.31
C ARG A 142 -27.45 0.65 -18.28
N SER A 143 -28.25 0.43 -19.33
CA SER A 143 -28.63 1.45 -20.29
C SER A 143 -29.47 2.56 -19.63
N ASP A 144 -30.44 2.22 -18.78
CA ASP A 144 -31.22 3.16 -17.99
C ASP A 144 -30.34 3.89 -16.98
N ARG A 145 -29.35 3.24 -16.37
CA ARG A 145 -28.39 3.90 -15.46
C ARG A 145 -27.43 4.81 -16.20
N GLU A 146 -26.97 4.45 -17.40
CA GLU A 146 -26.17 5.30 -18.28
C GLU A 146 -26.98 6.48 -18.80
N GLN A 147 -28.25 6.28 -19.14
CA GLN A 147 -29.17 7.31 -19.61
C GLN A 147 -29.64 8.23 -18.47
N LEU A 148 -29.88 7.70 -17.26
CA LEU A 148 -30.10 8.49 -16.05
C LEU A 148 -28.85 9.26 -15.66
N THR A 149 -27.65 8.68 -15.83
CA THR A 149 -26.38 9.39 -15.62
C THR A 149 -26.23 10.51 -16.65
N ALA A 150 -26.51 10.26 -17.93
CA ALA A 150 -26.47 11.26 -18.99
C ALA A 150 -27.48 12.40 -18.78
N LEU A 151 -28.72 12.10 -18.37
CA LEU A 151 -29.75 13.11 -18.06
C LEU A 151 -29.42 13.92 -16.79
N LEU A 152 -28.77 13.31 -15.79
CA LEU A 152 -28.24 14.04 -14.63
C LEU A 152 -27.01 14.90 -14.99
N THR A 153 -26.40 14.71 -16.16
CA THR A 153 -25.20 15.43 -16.63
C THR A 153 -25.53 16.78 -17.30
N GLU A 154 -26.80 17.06 -17.64
CA GLU A 154 -27.23 18.35 -18.22
C GLU A 154 -27.51 19.44 -17.18
N ILE A 155 -27.37 19.15 -15.89
CA ILE A 155 -27.48 20.16 -14.84
C ILE A 155 -26.06 20.58 -14.45
N PRO A 156 -25.62 21.83 -14.71
CA PRO A 156 -24.28 22.33 -14.41
C PRO A 156 -24.14 22.64 -12.90
N ILE A 157 -24.35 21.61 -12.08
CA ILE A 157 -24.31 21.70 -10.63
C ILE A 157 -23.28 20.71 -10.12
N ALA A 158 -22.22 21.26 -9.53
CA ALA A 158 -21.23 20.51 -8.77
C ALA A 158 -21.85 19.98 -7.47
N THR A 159 -21.85 18.67 -7.28
CA THR A 159 -22.45 18.01 -6.12
C THR A 159 -21.39 17.53 -5.13
N ILE A 160 -21.53 17.95 -3.87
CA ILE A 160 -20.69 17.51 -2.75
C ILE A 160 -21.58 16.96 -1.64
N LEU A 161 -21.19 15.81 -1.07
CA LEU A 161 -21.86 15.18 0.05
C LEU A 161 -20.98 15.22 1.29
N LEU A 162 -21.55 15.67 2.40
CA LEU A 162 -20.88 15.76 3.70
C LEU A 162 -21.52 14.81 4.72
N ASN A 163 -20.68 14.17 5.53
CA ASN A 163 -21.13 13.47 6.74
C ASN A 163 -21.46 14.47 7.89
N PRO A 164 -21.98 14.01 9.04
CA PRO A 164 -22.22 14.89 10.19
C PRO A 164 -20.97 15.62 10.72
N ALA A 165 -19.79 15.07 10.47
CA ALA A 165 -18.50 15.66 10.86
C ALA A 165 -17.96 16.66 9.82
N GLU A 166 -18.80 17.11 8.87
CA GLU A 166 -18.46 18.09 7.84
C GLU A 166 -17.35 17.62 6.87
N GLN A 167 -17.15 16.31 6.74
CA GLN A 167 -16.17 15.71 5.84
C GLN A 167 -16.80 15.27 4.53
N ILE A 168 -16.07 15.45 3.43
CA ILE A 168 -16.50 15.07 2.08
C ILE A 168 -16.54 13.54 1.97
N ILE A 169 -17.70 12.97 1.65
CA ILE A 169 -17.89 11.54 1.44
C ILE A 169 -18.26 11.18 -0.01
N LEU A 170 -18.67 12.18 -0.80
CA LEU A 170 -18.86 12.07 -2.24
C LEU A 170 -18.64 13.44 -2.88
N TYR A 171 -18.03 13.42 -4.06
CA TYR A 171 -18.03 14.56 -4.98
C TYR A 171 -18.09 14.04 -6.43
N ASP A 172 -18.75 14.78 -7.30
CA ASP A 172 -18.76 14.51 -8.75
C ASP A 172 -17.60 15.23 -9.47
N ALA A 173 -17.48 15.02 -10.78
CA ALA A 173 -16.40 15.63 -11.57
C ALA A 173 -16.46 17.17 -11.58
N GLN A 174 -17.65 17.76 -11.58
CA GLN A 174 -17.83 19.22 -11.57
C GLN A 174 -17.42 19.80 -10.21
N ALA A 175 -17.73 19.10 -9.13
CA ALA A 175 -17.23 19.43 -7.80
C ALA A 175 -15.71 19.28 -7.72
N ALA A 176 -15.12 18.26 -8.38
CA ALA A 176 -13.67 18.11 -8.45
C ALA A 176 -13.00 19.32 -9.11
N GLU A 177 -13.59 19.88 -10.19
CA GLU A 177 -13.11 21.12 -10.84
C GLU A 177 -13.22 22.35 -9.94
N VAL A 178 -14.31 22.49 -9.19
CA VAL A 178 -14.47 23.61 -8.24
C VAL A 178 -13.45 23.50 -7.11
N LEU A 179 -13.30 22.30 -6.55
CA LEU A 179 -12.36 22.04 -5.45
C LEU A 179 -10.92 22.25 -5.91
N SER A 180 -10.53 21.75 -7.10
CA SER A 180 -9.16 21.83 -7.62
C SER A 180 -8.65 23.26 -7.87
N ARG A 181 -9.55 24.23 -8.08
CA ARG A 181 -9.20 25.66 -8.12
C ARG A 181 -8.68 26.18 -6.78
N ILE A 182 -9.05 25.53 -5.68
CA ILE A 182 -8.66 25.89 -4.31
C ILE A 182 -7.52 24.97 -3.84
N ALA A 183 -7.74 23.66 -3.90
CA ALA A 183 -6.77 22.64 -3.52
C ALA A 183 -7.14 21.27 -4.13
N PRO A 184 -6.22 20.29 -4.21
CA PRO A 184 -6.54 18.96 -4.73
C PRO A 184 -7.76 18.33 -4.03
N PRO A 185 -8.76 17.79 -4.74
CA PRO A 185 -9.97 17.19 -4.14
C PRO A 185 -9.65 15.87 -3.43
N ARG A 186 -10.32 15.62 -2.28
CA ARG A 186 -10.06 14.43 -1.45
C ARG A 186 -11.26 14.06 -0.57
N LEU A 187 -11.63 12.79 -0.61
CA LEU A 187 -12.55 12.13 0.31
C LEU A 187 -11.99 12.18 1.73
N ARG A 188 -12.90 12.24 2.71
CA ARG A 188 -12.63 12.41 4.14
C ARG A 188 -11.96 13.76 4.50
N ALA A 189 -11.69 14.63 3.53
CA ALA A 189 -11.24 15.98 3.83
C ALA A 189 -12.39 16.78 4.49
N PRO A 190 -12.12 17.57 5.54
CA PRO A 190 -13.11 18.48 6.07
C PRO A 190 -13.40 19.57 5.03
N VAL A 191 -14.68 19.94 4.88
CA VAL A 191 -15.09 20.97 3.92
C VAL A 191 -14.41 22.32 4.16
N SER A 192 -13.98 22.57 5.41
CA SER A 192 -13.19 23.73 5.82
C SER A 192 -11.84 23.87 5.15
N ASP A 193 -11.29 22.78 4.58
CA ASP A 193 -10.04 22.83 3.81
C ASP A 193 -10.22 23.56 2.47
N TYR A 194 -11.46 23.68 1.99
CA TYR A 194 -11.79 24.31 0.70
C TYR A 194 -12.58 25.60 0.88
N PHE A 195 -13.57 25.61 1.78
CA PHE A 195 -14.50 26.72 1.91
C PHE A 195 -14.46 27.37 3.30
N ASP A 196 -14.78 28.67 3.34
CA ASP A 196 -14.97 29.41 4.57
C ASP A 196 -16.16 28.87 5.39
N MET A 197 -15.91 28.61 6.68
CA MET A 197 -16.90 28.00 7.56
C MET A 197 -17.97 28.98 8.04
N GLY A 198 -17.77 30.30 7.91
CA GLY A 198 -18.76 31.28 8.36
C GLY A 198 -20.09 31.12 7.62
N SER A 199 -20.02 31.12 6.29
CA SER A 199 -21.21 30.99 5.43
C SER A 199 -21.83 29.58 5.52
N LEU A 200 -21.00 28.55 5.70
CA LEU A 200 -21.43 27.15 5.78
C LEU A 200 -22.19 26.87 7.10
N ARG A 201 -21.67 27.34 8.24
CA ARG A 201 -22.32 27.18 9.55
C ARG A 201 -23.62 27.96 9.65
N ASP A 202 -23.69 29.13 9.05
CA ASP A 202 -24.92 29.92 8.98
C ASP A 202 -26.02 29.17 8.21
N ALA A 203 -25.67 28.54 7.09
CA ALA A 203 -26.58 27.70 6.33
C ALA A 203 -27.02 26.45 7.11
N MET A 204 -26.08 25.73 7.74
CA MET A 204 -26.40 24.55 8.57
C MET A 204 -27.35 24.89 9.71
N ARG A 205 -27.12 26.01 10.44
CA ARG A 205 -28.03 26.47 11.50
C ARG A 205 -29.45 26.72 11.01
N ARG A 206 -29.62 27.26 9.79
CA ARG A 206 -30.95 27.46 9.19
C ARG A 206 -31.62 26.13 8.84
N LEU A 207 -30.86 25.16 8.36
CA LEU A 207 -31.37 23.82 8.06
C LEU A 207 -31.83 23.09 9.33
N GLU A 208 -31.04 23.16 10.41
CA GLU A 208 -31.40 22.60 11.73
C GLU A 208 -32.66 23.22 12.33
N GLN A 209 -32.94 24.50 12.02
CA GLN A 209 -34.15 25.21 12.43
C GLN A 209 -35.41 24.83 11.62
N GLY A 210 -35.30 23.87 10.69
CA GLY A 210 -36.43 23.32 9.94
C GLY A 210 -36.50 23.75 8.48
N ALA A 211 -35.52 24.50 7.96
CA ALA A 211 -35.42 24.70 6.52
C ALA A 211 -34.97 23.39 5.87
N GLY A 212 -35.79 22.76 5.01
CA GLY A 212 -35.36 21.57 4.27
C GLY A 212 -34.23 21.85 3.26
N GLU A 213 -34.05 23.13 2.92
CA GLU A 213 -33.12 23.63 1.91
C GLU A 213 -32.79 25.10 2.17
N THR A 214 -31.55 25.53 1.90
CA THR A 214 -31.12 26.93 1.99
C THR A 214 -30.17 27.28 0.85
N ILE A 215 -30.19 28.54 0.43
CA ILE A 215 -29.24 29.13 -0.53
C ILE A 215 -28.14 29.85 0.27
N LEU A 216 -26.90 29.78 -0.21
CA LEU A 216 -25.75 30.43 0.38
C LEU A 216 -24.72 30.80 -0.70
N THR A 217 -23.87 31.77 -0.38
CA THR A 217 -22.64 32.03 -1.15
C THR A 217 -21.48 31.38 -0.40
N LEU A 218 -20.86 30.36 -0.99
CA LEU A 218 -19.63 29.75 -0.49
C LEU A 218 -18.44 30.60 -0.89
N PHE A 219 -17.53 30.87 0.03
CA PHE A 219 -16.25 31.51 -0.30
C PHE A 219 -15.14 30.49 -0.14
N ASP A 220 -14.10 30.56 -0.96
CA ASP A 220 -12.86 29.84 -0.72
C ASP A 220 -12.22 30.26 0.62
N THR A 221 -11.24 29.50 1.11
CA THR A 221 -10.56 29.78 2.38
C THR A 221 -9.89 31.16 2.44
N ALA A 222 -9.44 31.69 1.29
CA ALA A 222 -8.87 33.04 1.17
C ALA A 222 -9.93 34.15 0.99
N ARG A 223 -11.21 33.79 0.84
CA ARG A 223 -12.33 34.69 0.48
C ARG A 223 -12.08 35.50 -0.79
N SER A 224 -11.28 34.97 -1.71
CA SER A 224 -10.97 35.55 -3.01
C SER A 224 -12.06 35.26 -4.05
N GLN A 225 -12.74 34.11 -3.95
CA GLN A 225 -13.74 33.66 -4.90
C GLN A 225 -15.02 33.24 -4.18
N GLY A 226 -16.17 33.66 -4.71
CA GLY A 226 -17.50 33.30 -4.22
C GLY A 226 -18.24 32.40 -5.21
N PHE A 227 -18.88 31.35 -4.71
CA PHE A 227 -19.67 30.39 -5.47
C PHE A 227 -21.12 30.41 -4.97
N GLN A 228 -22.07 30.53 -5.89
CA GLN A 228 -23.49 30.38 -5.54
C GLN A 228 -23.79 28.91 -5.28
N ALA A 229 -24.38 28.61 -4.13
CA ALA A 229 -24.62 27.26 -3.71
C ALA A 229 -25.96 27.08 -3.01
N ARG A 230 -26.43 25.85 -3.00
CA ARG A 230 -27.66 25.40 -2.38
C ARG A 230 -27.35 24.19 -1.52
N MET A 231 -27.83 24.19 -0.28
CA MET A 231 -27.53 23.16 0.70
C MET A 231 -28.82 22.49 1.17
N LYS A 232 -28.80 21.16 1.25
CA LYS A 232 -29.91 20.34 1.76
C LYS A 232 -29.44 19.45 2.91
N GLN A 233 -30.31 19.25 3.89
CA GLN A 233 -30.07 18.31 4.99
C GLN A 233 -30.55 16.90 4.61
N LEU A 234 -29.78 15.89 4.99
CA LEU A 234 -30.10 14.49 4.76
C LEU A 234 -30.71 13.83 5.99
N ARG A 235 -31.57 12.83 5.78
CA ARG A 235 -32.30 12.12 6.84
C ARG A 235 -31.41 11.42 7.87
N ARG A 236 -30.16 11.07 7.54
CA ARG A 236 -29.22 10.35 8.43
C ARG A 236 -28.20 11.25 9.13
N GLY A 237 -28.42 12.56 9.14
CA GLY A 237 -27.44 13.55 9.63
C GLY A 237 -26.30 13.72 8.62
N GLY A 238 -26.14 14.90 8.05
CA GLY A 238 -25.24 15.15 6.93
C GLY A 238 -25.87 16.14 5.95
N HIS A 239 -25.07 16.65 5.02
CA HIS A 239 -25.47 17.76 4.16
C HIS A 239 -25.06 17.49 2.72
N MET A 240 -25.91 17.88 1.78
CA MET A 240 -25.61 17.87 0.36
C MET A 240 -25.50 19.32 -0.12
N ILE A 241 -24.39 19.64 -0.78
CA ILE A 241 -24.09 20.96 -1.32
C ILE A 241 -24.12 20.85 -2.85
N PHE A 242 -24.83 21.78 -3.46
CA PHE A 242 -24.96 21.96 -4.89
C PHE A 242 -24.37 23.31 -5.25
N ILE A 243 -23.30 23.35 -6.03
CA ILE A 243 -22.65 24.60 -6.46
C ILE A 243 -23.01 24.86 -7.92
N GLU A 244 -23.53 26.04 -8.22
CA GLU A 244 -23.80 26.45 -9.60
C GLU A 244 -22.47 26.72 -10.31
N VAL A 245 -22.20 25.99 -11.38
CA VAL A 245 -21.00 26.17 -12.20
C VAL A 245 -21.38 26.91 -13.47
N GLN A 246 -20.69 28.01 -13.77
CA GLN A 246 -20.78 28.63 -15.10
C GLN A 246 -19.99 27.75 -16.06
N SER A 247 -20.67 26.84 -16.76
CA SER A 247 -20.05 25.99 -17.78
C SER A 247 -19.74 26.83 -19.02
N GLU A 248 -18.47 26.96 -19.40
CA GLU A 248 -18.15 27.05 -20.82
C GLU A 248 -18.32 25.64 -21.40
N PRO A 249 -19.02 25.47 -22.53
CA PRO A 249 -19.22 24.16 -23.12
C PRO A 249 -17.89 23.62 -23.62
N ASP A 250 -17.32 22.66 -22.90
CA ASP A 250 -16.17 21.90 -23.36
C ASP A 250 -16.56 21.19 -24.67
N ALA A 251 -15.71 21.36 -25.70
CA ALA A 251 -16.01 20.93 -27.07
C ALA A 251 -16.03 19.41 -27.27
N ASP A 252 -15.65 18.63 -26.25
CA ASP A 252 -15.63 17.16 -26.28
C ASP A 252 -16.78 16.60 -25.42
N GLY A 253 -17.90 16.32 -26.08
CA GLY A 253 -19.08 15.74 -25.47
C GLY A 253 -18.86 14.33 -24.88
N LEU A 254 -19.66 14.02 -23.85
CA LEU A 254 -20.00 12.67 -23.40
C LEU A 254 -18.85 11.77 -22.89
N SER A 255 -17.84 12.31 -22.21
CA SER A 255 -17.05 11.47 -21.29
C SER A 255 -17.86 11.17 -20.03
N ALA A 256 -18.03 9.88 -19.70
CA ALA A 256 -18.60 9.44 -18.43
C ALA A 256 -17.84 10.12 -17.27
N ARG A 257 -18.52 11.04 -16.58
CA ARG A 257 -17.94 11.84 -15.49
C ARG A 257 -17.86 10.97 -14.24
N PRO A 258 -16.68 10.56 -13.75
CA PRO A 258 -16.59 9.62 -12.64
C PRO A 258 -17.10 10.27 -11.35
N LEU A 259 -17.97 9.56 -10.64
CA LEU A 259 -18.43 9.90 -9.29
C LEU A 259 -17.47 9.27 -8.28
N VAL A 260 -16.83 10.08 -7.43
CA VAL A 260 -15.92 9.61 -6.40
C VAL A 260 -16.65 9.58 -5.06
N PHE A 261 -16.78 8.40 -4.44
CA PHE A 261 -17.54 8.25 -3.20
C PHE A 261 -17.08 7.11 -2.30
N ASP A 262 -17.31 7.28 -1.00
CA ASP A 262 -17.22 6.22 0.01
C ASP A 262 -18.27 6.42 1.10
N PHE A 263 -19.40 5.72 0.98
CA PHE A 263 -20.50 5.80 1.96
C PHE A 263 -20.19 5.16 3.31
N THR A 264 -19.09 4.38 3.43
CA THR A 264 -18.67 3.83 4.73
C THR A 264 -18.11 4.91 5.66
N LEU A 265 -17.79 6.10 5.13
CA LEU A 265 -17.32 7.25 5.88
C LEU A 265 -18.42 7.96 6.70
N HIS A 266 -19.69 7.59 6.51
CA HIS A 266 -20.82 8.21 7.22
C HIS A 266 -20.79 7.99 8.74
N ASP A 267 -20.36 6.81 9.18
CA ASP A 267 -20.36 6.37 10.59
C ASP A 267 -18.99 6.48 11.27
N THR A 268 -18.00 7.10 10.62
CA THR A 268 -16.62 7.15 11.15
C THR A 268 -16.50 8.21 12.25
N ALA A 269 -16.86 7.83 13.47
CA ALA A 269 -16.71 8.66 14.66
C ALA A 269 -15.35 8.44 15.37
N GLN A 270 -14.74 9.56 15.76
CA GLN A 270 -13.60 9.78 16.66
C GLN A 270 -12.17 9.51 16.14
N SER A 271 -11.34 10.55 16.32
CA SER A 271 -9.89 10.53 16.25
C SER A 271 -9.34 9.53 17.26
N ARG A 272 -8.87 8.38 16.77
CA ARG A 272 -8.04 7.44 17.54
C ARG A 272 -6.58 7.84 17.34
N GLU A 273 -5.73 7.57 18.33
CA GLU A 273 -4.29 7.63 18.08
C GLU A 273 -3.96 6.74 16.87
N ILE A 274 -3.11 7.24 15.98
CA ILE A 274 -2.85 6.58 14.70
C ILE A 274 -2.32 5.15 14.91
N GLU A 275 -1.60 4.91 16.01
CA GLU A 275 -1.02 3.62 16.40
C GLU A 275 -2.08 2.54 16.65
N ASP A 276 -3.22 2.91 17.23
CA ASP A 276 -4.33 1.99 17.53
C ASP A 276 -5.35 1.88 16.39
N THR A 277 -5.16 2.68 15.34
CA THR A 277 -6.09 2.69 14.21
C THR A 277 -5.91 1.41 13.37
N PRO A 278 -7.00 0.69 13.05
CA PRO A 278 -6.93 -0.45 12.14
C PRO A 278 -6.35 -0.04 10.79
N LEU A 279 -5.52 -0.89 10.20
CA LEU A 279 -4.86 -0.60 8.91
C LEU A 279 -5.85 -0.23 7.81
N MET A 280 -7.02 -0.88 7.78
CA MET A 280 -8.07 -0.61 6.79
C MET A 280 -8.77 0.73 7.01
N ASP A 281 -8.69 1.34 8.20
CA ASP A 281 -9.34 2.62 8.51
C ASP A 281 -8.43 3.83 8.24
N LEU A 282 -7.16 3.58 7.89
CA LEU A 282 -6.20 4.62 7.58
C LEU A 282 -6.35 5.12 6.14
N CYS A 283 -5.98 6.38 5.94
CA CYS A 283 -5.65 6.92 4.64
C CYS A 283 -4.15 6.74 4.42
N PHE A 284 -3.78 6.13 3.31
CA PHE A 284 -2.40 6.06 2.85
C PHE A 284 -2.24 6.91 1.60
N VAL A 285 -1.07 7.52 1.45
CA VAL A 285 -0.66 8.26 0.25
C VAL A 285 0.64 7.67 -0.28
N PRO A 286 0.56 6.63 -1.11
CA PRO A 286 1.64 6.19 -1.95
C PRO A 286 2.11 7.31 -2.88
N PHE A 287 3.40 7.61 -2.86
CA PHE A 287 4.00 8.63 -3.69
C PHE A 287 5.40 8.22 -4.13
N ASP A 288 5.87 8.85 -5.19
CA ASP A 288 7.19 8.65 -5.77
C ASP A 288 7.72 9.97 -6.35
N THR A 289 9.05 10.10 -6.42
CA THR A 289 9.71 11.27 -6.98
C THR A 289 10.73 10.89 -8.05
N GLU A 290 10.69 11.62 -9.18
CA GLU A 290 11.78 11.60 -10.15
C GLU A 290 12.69 12.79 -9.89
N THR A 291 14.00 12.61 -10.08
CA THR A 291 15.01 13.58 -9.66
C THR A 291 16.12 13.78 -10.68
N THR A 292 16.92 14.83 -10.48
CA THR A 292 18.15 15.05 -11.26
C THR A 292 19.24 14.02 -10.96
N GLY A 293 19.10 13.20 -9.92
CA GLY A 293 20.08 12.19 -9.50
C GLY A 293 19.74 11.56 -8.14
N LEU A 294 20.60 10.68 -7.64
CA LEU A 294 20.32 9.82 -6.48
C LEU A 294 20.80 10.39 -5.14
N SER A 295 21.14 11.68 -5.04
CA SER A 295 21.60 12.30 -3.80
C SER A 295 20.55 13.20 -3.17
N VAL A 296 20.05 12.80 -2.00
CA VAL A 296 19.18 13.65 -1.17
C VAL A 296 19.82 15.01 -0.87
N ALA A 297 21.14 15.09 -0.71
CA ALA A 297 21.80 16.35 -0.37
C ALA A 297 22.00 17.31 -1.55
N ARG A 298 22.05 16.79 -2.78
CA ARG A 298 22.50 17.56 -3.96
C ARG A 298 21.48 17.67 -5.07
N ASP A 299 20.64 16.66 -5.27
CA ASP A 299 19.78 16.53 -6.46
C ASP A 299 18.39 17.14 -6.24
N ALA A 300 17.80 17.67 -7.31
CA ALA A 300 16.49 18.32 -7.26
C ALA A 300 15.38 17.38 -7.76
N VAL A 301 14.17 17.54 -7.24
CA VAL A 301 12.97 16.86 -7.75
C VAL A 301 12.58 17.47 -9.10
N VAL A 302 12.20 16.63 -10.05
CA VAL A 302 11.69 17.01 -11.39
C VAL A 302 10.25 16.55 -11.63
N GLN A 303 9.76 15.57 -10.88
CA GLN A 303 8.35 15.18 -10.83
C GLN A 303 8.01 14.62 -9.45
N LEU A 304 6.80 14.90 -8.98
CA LEU A 304 6.23 14.29 -7.78
C LEU A 304 4.83 13.81 -8.12
N SER A 305 4.58 12.52 -7.87
CA SER A 305 3.26 11.93 -8.10
C SER A 305 2.81 11.10 -6.90
N ALA A 306 1.50 11.06 -6.66
CA ALA A 306 0.92 10.33 -5.55
C ALA A 306 -0.52 9.91 -5.84
N LEU A 307 -0.97 8.86 -5.15
CA LEU A 307 -2.34 8.38 -5.17
C LEU A 307 -2.88 8.35 -3.74
N ARG A 308 -4.21 8.37 -3.57
CA ARG A 308 -4.83 8.08 -2.28
C ARG A 308 -5.33 6.65 -2.22
N VAL A 309 -5.06 6.00 -1.09
CA VAL A 309 -5.61 4.70 -0.74
C VAL A 309 -6.42 4.85 0.53
N LEU A 310 -7.71 4.53 0.44
CA LEU A 310 -8.66 4.63 1.54
C LEU A 310 -9.43 3.30 1.63
N LYS A 311 -9.67 2.79 2.84
CA LYS A 311 -10.40 1.51 3.02
C LYS A 311 -9.81 0.34 2.24
N GLY A 312 -8.47 0.33 2.09
CA GLY A 312 -7.75 -0.72 1.37
C GLY A 312 -7.97 -0.71 -0.15
N ARG A 313 -8.48 0.38 -0.74
CA ARG A 313 -8.63 0.55 -2.19
C ARG A 313 -8.01 1.87 -2.65
N ILE A 314 -7.52 1.90 -3.88
CA ILE A 314 -7.10 3.15 -4.54
C ILE A 314 -8.37 3.97 -4.81
N VAL A 315 -8.36 5.25 -4.47
CA VAL A 315 -9.47 6.15 -4.74
C VAL A 315 -9.30 6.72 -6.14
N GLU A 316 -10.17 6.30 -7.06
CA GLU A 316 -10.16 6.78 -8.44
C GLU A 316 -10.36 8.31 -8.47
N GLY A 317 -9.58 9.00 -9.31
CA GLY A 317 -9.63 10.46 -9.43
C GLY A 317 -8.84 11.24 -8.37
N GLU A 318 -8.40 10.59 -7.29
CA GLU A 318 -7.52 11.21 -6.28
C GLU A 318 -6.06 10.91 -6.60
N VAL A 319 -5.57 11.58 -7.63
CA VAL A 319 -4.20 11.48 -8.13
C VAL A 319 -3.58 12.87 -8.07
N PHE A 320 -2.41 12.97 -7.47
CA PHE A 320 -1.54 14.12 -7.57
C PHE A 320 -0.43 13.79 -8.57
N ASP A 321 -0.24 14.61 -9.59
CA ASP A 321 0.85 14.45 -10.54
C ASP A 321 1.32 15.83 -11.00
N SER A 322 2.57 16.17 -10.67
CA SER A 322 3.14 17.48 -11.00
C SER A 322 4.59 17.34 -11.43
N TYR A 323 4.91 17.91 -12.59
CA TYR A 323 6.28 18.28 -12.89
C TYR A 323 6.76 19.38 -11.93
N VAL A 324 8.06 19.41 -11.71
CA VAL A 324 8.75 20.39 -10.88
C VAL A 324 9.85 21.01 -11.71
N ASN A 325 9.92 22.34 -11.74
CA ASN A 325 11.09 23.02 -12.29
C ASN A 325 12.25 22.93 -11.28
N PRO A 326 13.33 22.17 -11.57
CA PRO A 326 14.41 21.94 -10.63
C PRO A 326 15.37 23.14 -10.50
N GLY A 327 15.15 24.22 -11.28
CA GLY A 327 16.02 25.40 -11.31
C GLY A 327 17.43 25.13 -11.84
N ARG A 328 17.66 23.97 -12.47
CA ARG A 328 18.97 23.51 -12.97
C ARG A 328 18.81 22.56 -14.15
N PRO A 329 19.84 22.36 -14.98
CA PRO A 329 19.81 21.36 -16.05
C PRO A 329 19.64 19.94 -15.50
N ILE A 330 18.78 19.15 -16.14
CA ILE A 330 18.61 17.72 -15.83
C ILE A 330 19.75 16.92 -16.48
N PRO A 331 20.52 16.12 -15.72
CA PRO A 331 21.58 15.31 -16.30
C PRO A 331 21.04 14.30 -17.34
N PRO A 332 21.74 14.09 -18.47
CA PRO A 332 21.30 13.14 -19.50
C PRO A 332 21.13 11.70 -19.00
N ALA A 333 21.83 11.32 -17.93
CA ALA A 333 21.68 10.01 -17.31
C ALA A 333 20.28 9.81 -16.69
N SER A 334 19.78 10.82 -15.98
CA SER A 334 18.48 10.81 -15.33
C SER A 334 17.38 10.86 -16.40
N THR A 335 17.49 11.77 -17.38
CA THR A 335 16.57 11.82 -18.54
C THR A 335 16.48 10.48 -19.29
N ARG A 336 17.55 9.69 -19.39
CA ARG A 336 17.48 8.37 -20.03
C ARG A 336 16.60 7.38 -19.26
N ILE A 337 16.48 7.53 -17.95
CA ILE A 337 15.66 6.69 -17.07
C ILE A 337 14.21 7.17 -17.17
N HIS A 338 13.94 8.37 -16.65
CA HIS A 338 12.58 8.86 -16.44
C HIS A 338 11.98 9.65 -17.60
N LYS A 339 12.74 9.85 -18.69
CA LYS A 339 12.32 10.52 -19.94
C LYS A 339 11.92 12.00 -19.81
N ILE A 340 12.09 12.61 -18.63
CA ILE A 340 11.83 14.04 -18.38
C ILE A 340 13.03 14.86 -18.88
N THR A 341 12.72 15.90 -19.67
CA THR A 341 13.68 16.81 -20.30
C THR A 341 13.53 18.20 -19.73
N ASP A 342 14.57 19.04 -19.87
CA ASP A 342 14.51 20.46 -19.44
C ASP A 342 13.33 21.21 -20.07
N ALA A 343 12.98 20.88 -21.32
CA ALA A 343 11.86 21.50 -22.02
C ALA A 343 10.50 21.18 -21.38
N LEU A 344 10.32 19.96 -20.84
CA LEU A 344 9.08 19.55 -20.16
C LEU A 344 8.86 20.31 -18.85
N VAL A 345 9.95 20.62 -18.13
CA VAL A 345 9.88 21.25 -16.80
C VAL A 345 10.09 22.76 -16.80
N ALA A 346 10.41 23.37 -17.95
CA ALA A 346 10.74 24.79 -18.04
C ALA A 346 9.61 25.71 -17.53
N GLY A 347 8.35 25.34 -17.81
CA GLY A 347 7.15 26.06 -17.35
C GLY A 347 6.52 25.47 -16.09
N ALA A 348 7.11 24.42 -15.50
CA ALA A 348 6.57 23.77 -14.32
C ALA A 348 6.75 24.66 -13.06
N PRO A 349 5.88 24.51 -12.04
CA PRO A 349 6.04 25.19 -10.77
C PRO A 349 7.34 24.79 -10.05
N PRO A 350 7.92 25.68 -9.22
CA PRO A 350 9.08 25.35 -8.40
C PRO A 350 8.69 24.42 -7.25
N MET A 351 9.67 23.72 -6.68
CA MET A 351 9.45 22.73 -5.61
C MET A 351 8.63 23.25 -4.41
N PRO A 352 8.81 24.48 -3.89
CA PRO A 352 8.01 24.98 -2.77
C PRO A 352 6.49 25.00 -3.03
N ASP A 353 6.08 25.29 -4.26
CA ASP A 353 4.65 25.33 -4.63
C ASP A 353 4.08 23.92 -4.73
N VAL A 354 4.81 23.01 -5.39
CA VAL A 354 4.44 21.60 -5.49
C VAL A 354 4.40 20.92 -4.13
N ALA A 355 5.36 21.21 -3.25
CA ALA A 355 5.41 20.70 -1.89
C ALA A 355 4.19 21.15 -1.07
N ARG A 356 3.74 22.40 -1.21
CA ARG A 356 2.52 22.89 -0.52
C ARG A 356 1.26 22.21 -1.03
N ALA A 357 1.12 22.05 -2.34
CA ALA A 357 -0.01 21.35 -2.93
C ALA A 357 -0.02 19.87 -2.53
N PHE A 358 1.13 19.19 -2.57
CA PHE A 358 1.27 17.80 -2.13
C PHE A 358 1.02 17.64 -0.63
N HIS A 359 1.52 18.55 0.20
CA HIS A 359 1.24 18.54 1.64
C HIS A 359 -0.26 18.67 1.93
N HIS A 360 -0.99 19.48 1.17
CA HIS A 360 -2.45 19.55 1.28
C HIS A 360 -3.09 18.21 0.90
N PHE A 361 -2.69 17.63 -0.24
CA PHE A 361 -3.17 16.33 -0.71
C PHE A 361 -2.95 15.21 0.32
N ALA A 362 -1.80 15.22 1.00
CA ALA A 362 -1.39 14.22 1.98
C ALA A 362 -1.91 14.44 3.42
N ARG A 363 -2.69 15.50 3.70
CA ARG A 363 -3.19 15.78 5.06
C ARG A 363 -3.92 14.58 5.67
N GLU A 364 -3.63 14.33 6.95
CA GLU A 364 -4.22 13.25 7.77
C GLU A 364 -4.03 11.84 7.17
N SER A 365 -2.88 11.62 6.52
CA SER A 365 -2.53 10.33 5.93
C SER A 365 -1.17 9.81 6.40
N VAL A 366 -0.94 8.53 6.13
CA VAL A 366 0.37 7.90 6.19
C VAL A 366 1.01 8.01 4.81
N LEU A 367 2.19 8.63 4.73
CA LEU A 367 2.97 8.66 3.49
C LEU A 367 3.59 7.29 3.24
N VAL A 368 3.50 6.81 2.00
CA VAL A 368 4.02 5.50 1.60
C VAL A 368 4.94 5.67 0.41
N ALA A 369 6.13 5.09 0.46
CA ALA A 369 7.07 5.09 -0.66
C ALA A 369 7.81 3.75 -0.73
N HIS A 370 8.48 3.50 -1.85
CA HIS A 370 9.31 2.31 -2.04
C HIS A 370 10.78 2.71 -1.87
N ASN A 371 11.43 2.31 -0.77
CA ASN A 371 12.67 2.93 -0.29
C ASN A 371 12.45 4.39 0.18
N ALA A 372 11.48 4.54 1.09
CA ALA A 372 10.98 5.81 1.59
C ALA A 372 12.03 6.81 2.14
N PRO A 373 13.19 6.39 2.71
CA PRO A 373 14.21 7.35 3.15
C PRO A 373 14.68 8.33 2.06
N PHE A 374 14.68 7.91 0.80
CA PHE A 374 15.09 8.76 -0.32
C PHE A 374 14.08 9.89 -0.57
N ASP A 375 12.84 9.55 -0.91
CA ASP A 375 11.78 10.52 -1.26
C ASP A 375 11.43 11.44 -0.08
N ILE A 376 11.28 10.87 1.11
CA ILE A 376 11.02 11.66 2.33
C ILE A 376 12.22 12.54 2.68
N GLY A 377 13.44 12.09 2.39
CA GLY A 377 14.65 12.87 2.56
C GLY A 377 14.63 14.15 1.73
N LEU A 378 14.23 14.05 0.46
CA LEU A 378 14.08 15.20 -0.44
C LEU A 378 13.00 16.16 0.06
N LEU A 379 11.82 15.65 0.39
CA LEU A 379 10.73 16.48 0.92
C LEU A 379 11.12 17.22 2.19
N ARG A 380 11.85 16.56 3.11
CA ARG A 380 12.31 17.17 4.36
C ARG A 380 13.41 18.21 4.15
N ARG A 381 14.32 17.98 3.20
CA ARG A 381 15.35 18.98 2.85
C ARG A 381 14.69 20.26 2.33
N ASP A 382 13.71 20.12 1.43
CA ASP A 382 13.07 21.26 0.75
C ASP A 382 11.95 21.89 1.59
N ALA A 383 11.62 21.32 2.74
CA ALA A 383 10.52 21.76 3.60
C ALA A 383 10.67 23.21 4.09
N ALA A 384 11.90 23.64 4.39
CA ALA A 384 12.16 24.99 4.91
C ALA A 384 11.81 26.08 3.87
N GLU A 385 12.15 25.85 2.61
CA GLU A 385 11.84 26.78 1.51
C GLU A 385 10.33 26.87 1.25
N ALA A 386 9.60 25.78 1.49
CA ALA A 386 8.15 25.72 1.39
C ALA A 386 7.42 26.27 2.64
N GLY A 387 8.13 26.54 3.74
CA GLY A 387 7.53 26.89 5.03
C GLY A 387 6.73 25.75 5.67
N LEU A 388 7.13 24.50 5.41
CA LEU A 388 6.42 23.28 5.80
C LEU A 388 7.19 22.48 6.85
N THR A 389 6.45 21.58 7.50
CA THR A 389 7.01 20.42 8.20
C THR A 389 6.33 19.17 7.67
N TRP A 390 6.97 18.00 7.80
CA TRP A 390 6.38 16.73 7.39
C TRP A 390 6.12 15.84 8.61
N PRO A 391 5.02 16.09 9.35
CA PRO A 391 4.67 15.33 10.56
C PRO A 391 4.08 13.94 10.24
N HIS A 392 3.77 13.68 8.97
CA HIS A 392 3.15 12.45 8.50
C HIS A 392 3.97 11.22 8.91
N PRO A 393 3.33 10.17 9.45
CA PRO A 393 3.96 8.88 9.57
C PRO A 393 4.35 8.35 8.20
N VAL A 394 5.44 7.60 8.16
CA VAL A 394 6.00 7.04 6.93
C VAL A 394 5.98 5.52 7.00
N LEU A 395 5.52 4.89 5.94
CA LEU A 395 5.57 3.45 5.73
C LEU A 395 6.38 3.14 4.47
N ASP A 396 7.31 2.20 4.60
CA ASP A 396 8.14 1.77 3.47
C ASP A 396 7.67 0.41 2.95
N THR A 397 7.36 0.33 1.65
CA THR A 397 6.90 -0.92 1.03
C THR A 397 8.00 -1.99 0.90
N VAL A 398 9.29 -1.62 0.94
CA VAL A 398 10.41 -2.57 1.05
C VAL A 398 10.33 -3.31 2.38
N LEU A 399 10.15 -2.56 3.48
CA LEU A 399 10.03 -3.15 4.82
C LEU A 399 8.73 -3.95 4.95
N LEU A 400 7.64 -3.44 4.38
CA LEU A 400 6.36 -4.17 4.33
C LEU A 400 6.51 -5.49 3.57
N SER A 401 7.20 -5.46 2.44
CA SER A 401 7.53 -6.66 1.65
C SER A 401 8.40 -7.63 2.46
N ALA A 402 9.35 -7.15 3.26
CA ALA A 402 10.20 -7.99 4.11
C ALA A 402 9.40 -8.66 5.24
N VAL A 403 8.45 -7.94 5.86
CA VAL A 403 7.50 -8.51 6.83
C VAL A 403 6.68 -9.62 6.16
N VAL A 404 6.27 -9.41 4.90
CA VAL A 404 5.37 -10.34 4.22
C VAL A 404 6.08 -11.54 3.57
N PHE A 405 7.28 -11.38 3.05
CA PHE A 405 7.97 -12.42 2.27
C PHE A 405 9.29 -12.87 2.87
N GLY A 406 9.75 -12.23 3.94
CA GLY A 406 11.05 -12.48 4.57
C GLY A 406 12.17 -11.64 3.93
N THR A 407 13.25 -11.45 4.67
CA THR A 407 14.35 -10.52 4.33
C THR A 407 15.32 -11.02 3.26
N THR A 408 15.23 -12.29 2.86
CA THR A 408 16.14 -12.93 1.89
C THR A 408 15.65 -12.80 0.45
N GLU A 409 14.44 -12.29 0.26
CA GLU A 409 13.82 -12.11 -1.05
C GLU A 409 14.27 -10.79 -1.69
N SER A 410 14.19 -10.70 -3.02
CA SER A 410 14.37 -9.39 -3.67
C SER A 410 13.17 -8.50 -3.37
N HIS A 411 13.47 -7.29 -2.91
CA HIS A 411 12.48 -6.29 -2.51
C HIS A 411 12.49 -5.05 -3.42
N THR A 412 13.07 -5.13 -4.61
CA THR A 412 12.90 -4.05 -5.60
C THR A 412 11.43 -3.96 -6.03
N LEU A 413 11.01 -2.78 -6.51
CA LEU A 413 9.63 -2.57 -6.91
C LEU A 413 9.22 -3.54 -8.04
N ASP A 414 10.13 -3.82 -8.98
CA ASP A 414 9.90 -4.81 -10.04
C ASP A 414 9.70 -6.22 -9.49
N ALA A 415 10.53 -6.66 -8.53
CA ALA A 415 10.39 -7.97 -7.92
C ALA A 415 9.10 -8.07 -7.09
N LEU A 416 8.72 -6.98 -6.42
CA LEU A 416 7.48 -6.88 -5.67
C LEU A 416 6.25 -6.95 -6.59
N CYS A 417 6.26 -6.19 -7.69
CA CYS A 417 5.18 -6.19 -8.68
C CYS A 417 5.01 -7.56 -9.34
N ALA A 418 6.12 -8.18 -9.77
CA ALA A 418 6.09 -9.53 -10.33
C ALA A 418 5.50 -10.55 -9.35
N ARG A 419 5.93 -10.50 -8.08
CA ARG A 419 5.44 -11.42 -7.02
C ARG A 419 3.96 -11.23 -6.69
N LEU A 420 3.48 -10.00 -6.76
CA LEU A 420 2.09 -9.64 -6.47
C LEU A 420 1.20 -9.67 -7.71
N SER A 421 1.70 -10.07 -8.87
CA SER A 421 0.99 -10.01 -10.16
C SER A 421 0.38 -8.63 -10.39
N ILE A 422 1.24 -7.61 -10.35
CA ILE A 422 0.91 -6.22 -10.67
C ILE A 422 1.54 -5.91 -12.02
N ASP A 423 0.70 -5.71 -13.03
CA ASP A 423 1.14 -5.29 -14.34
C ASP A 423 1.31 -3.77 -14.37
N ILE A 424 2.52 -3.33 -14.69
CA ILE A 424 2.82 -1.92 -14.96
C ILE A 424 2.90 -1.79 -16.48
N PRO A 425 2.05 -0.97 -17.13
CA PRO A 425 2.14 -0.75 -18.57
C PRO A 425 3.54 -0.32 -19.00
N GLU A 426 4.01 -0.88 -20.11
CA GLU A 426 5.30 -0.52 -20.69
C GLU A 426 5.32 0.98 -21.01
N GLY A 427 6.33 1.70 -20.53
CA GLY A 427 6.43 3.16 -20.64
C GLY A 427 5.86 3.97 -19.47
N ARG A 428 5.13 3.36 -18.52
CA ARG A 428 4.81 4.00 -17.23
C ARG A 428 5.85 3.73 -16.15
N ARG A 429 6.61 2.65 -16.25
CA ARG A 429 7.72 2.35 -15.33
C ARG A 429 8.79 3.44 -15.43
N HIS A 430 9.34 3.87 -14.29
CA HIS A 430 10.27 5.00 -14.21
C HIS A 430 9.60 6.33 -14.61
N THR A 431 8.33 6.44 -14.29
CA THR A 431 7.68 7.75 -14.15
C THR A 431 7.18 7.80 -12.72
N ALA A 432 7.23 8.97 -12.08
CA ALA A 432 6.75 9.10 -10.71
C ALA A 432 5.30 8.59 -10.58
N LEU A 433 4.44 8.86 -11.57
CA LEU A 433 3.06 8.38 -11.53
C LEU A 433 2.94 6.86 -11.65
N GLY A 434 3.71 6.24 -12.55
CA GLY A 434 3.68 4.77 -12.71
C GLY A 434 4.25 4.05 -11.50
N ASP A 435 5.30 4.59 -10.89
CA ASP A 435 5.96 4.01 -9.72
C ASP A 435 5.12 4.22 -8.45
N ALA A 436 4.44 5.37 -8.32
CA ALA A 436 3.46 5.60 -7.27
C ALA A 436 2.23 4.68 -7.39
N ASP A 437 1.70 4.46 -8.61
CA ASP A 437 0.58 3.53 -8.85
C ASP A 437 0.98 2.08 -8.53
N ALA A 438 2.18 1.65 -8.96
CA ALA A 438 2.73 0.35 -8.62
C ALA A 438 2.86 0.18 -7.10
N THR A 439 3.37 1.20 -6.41
CA THR A 439 3.48 1.23 -4.94
C THR A 439 2.12 1.16 -4.27
N ALA A 440 1.10 1.87 -4.80
CA ALA A 440 -0.26 1.85 -4.29
C ALA A 440 -0.92 0.47 -4.44
N ARG A 441 -0.80 -0.15 -5.61
CA ARG A 441 -1.29 -1.51 -5.88
C ARG A 441 -0.59 -2.54 -4.99
N ALA A 442 0.73 -2.39 -4.80
CA ALA A 442 1.50 -3.25 -3.91
C ALA A 442 1.01 -3.11 -2.46
N LEU A 443 0.83 -1.87 -1.97
CA LEU A 443 0.29 -1.61 -0.65
C LEU A 443 -1.09 -2.27 -0.46
N VAL A 444 -2.03 -2.05 -1.38
CA VAL A 444 -3.38 -2.63 -1.33
C VAL A 444 -3.34 -4.16 -1.23
N LYS A 445 -2.45 -4.82 -1.97
CA LYS A 445 -2.29 -6.28 -1.90
C LYS A 445 -1.56 -6.75 -0.63
N LEU A 446 -0.64 -5.95 -0.09
CA LEU A 446 0.13 -6.30 1.12
C LEU A 446 -0.68 -6.15 2.41
N LEU A 447 -1.58 -5.16 2.51
CA LEU A 447 -2.34 -4.88 3.73
C LEU A 447 -3.14 -6.10 4.24
N PRO A 448 -3.90 -6.85 3.40
CA PRO A 448 -4.58 -8.07 3.85
C PRO A 448 -3.62 -9.18 4.29
N LEU A 449 -2.43 -9.29 3.68
CA LEU A 449 -1.44 -10.32 4.03
C LEU A 449 -0.77 -10.05 5.38
N VAL A 450 -0.58 -8.77 5.71
CA VAL A 450 -0.13 -8.33 7.02
C VAL A 450 -1.22 -8.59 8.07
N ALA A 451 -2.47 -8.26 7.77
CA ALA A 451 -3.61 -8.56 8.65
C ALA A 451 -3.75 -10.06 8.93
N ALA A 452 -3.54 -10.92 7.92
CA ALA A 452 -3.56 -12.38 8.06
C ALA A 452 -2.45 -12.93 8.98
N ARG A 453 -1.40 -12.14 9.25
CA ARG A 453 -0.36 -12.45 10.26
C ARG A 453 -0.71 -11.98 11.67
N GLY A 454 -1.91 -11.42 11.88
CA GLY A 454 -2.35 -10.86 13.15
C GLY A 454 -1.89 -9.42 13.40
N ILE A 455 -1.31 -8.75 12.39
CA ILE A 455 -0.91 -7.34 12.48
C ILE A 455 -2.04 -6.50 11.88
N THR A 456 -2.91 -5.96 12.73
CA THR A 456 -4.14 -5.29 12.30
C THR A 456 -4.16 -3.79 12.54
N THR A 457 -3.26 -3.25 13.35
CA THR A 457 -3.15 -1.81 13.65
C THR A 457 -1.85 -1.22 13.12
N PHE A 458 -1.81 0.11 12.96
CA PHE A 458 -0.61 0.80 12.48
C PHE A 458 0.59 0.65 13.41
N GLY A 459 0.39 0.77 14.72
CA GLY A 459 1.45 0.66 15.72
C GLY A 459 2.10 -0.71 15.70
N ALA A 460 1.30 -1.77 15.58
CA ALA A 460 1.79 -3.14 15.42
C ALA A 460 2.61 -3.30 14.12
N LEU A 461 2.16 -2.70 13.01
CA LEU A 461 2.87 -2.74 11.74
C LEU A 461 4.23 -2.03 11.84
N ILE A 462 4.28 -0.82 12.41
CA ILE A 462 5.52 -0.06 12.58
C ILE A 462 6.49 -0.79 13.52
N ALA A 463 6.00 -1.44 14.57
CA ALA A 463 6.84 -2.26 15.45
C ALA A 463 7.50 -3.42 14.69
N GLU A 464 6.79 -4.04 13.75
CA GLU A 464 7.32 -5.14 12.94
C GLU A 464 8.32 -4.66 11.89
N THR A 465 8.01 -3.58 11.16
CA THR A 465 8.92 -3.04 10.11
C THR A 465 10.24 -2.56 10.70
N ARG A 466 10.25 -2.02 11.93
CA ARG A 466 11.47 -1.61 12.64
C ARG A 466 12.48 -2.76 12.82
N LYS A 467 12.02 -4.02 12.92
CA LYS A 467 12.92 -5.19 13.02
C LYS A 467 13.75 -5.41 11.74
N HIS A 468 13.29 -4.85 10.62
CA HIS A 468 13.87 -5.02 9.29
C HIS A 468 14.64 -3.78 8.79
N GLY A 469 14.75 -2.71 9.60
CA GLY A 469 15.34 -1.44 9.16
C GLY A 469 16.81 -1.48 8.73
N ARG A 470 17.53 -2.60 8.89
CA ARG A 470 18.87 -2.78 8.31
C ARG A 470 18.84 -2.91 6.79
N LEU A 471 17.77 -3.49 6.22
CA LEU A 471 17.61 -3.65 4.76
C LEU A 471 17.72 -2.34 4.00
N LEU A 472 17.19 -1.24 4.56
CA LEU A 472 17.26 0.07 3.91
C LEU A 472 18.68 0.65 3.92
N ARG A 473 19.56 0.25 4.83
CA ARG A 473 20.97 0.67 4.79
C ARG A 473 21.70 -0.07 3.67
N ASP A 474 21.54 -1.39 3.64
CA ASP A 474 22.20 -2.26 2.66
C ASP A 474 21.77 -1.95 1.20
N LEU A 475 20.56 -1.41 0.99
CA LEU A 475 20.08 -0.99 -0.34
C LEU A 475 20.61 0.38 -0.78
N ASN A 476 21.07 1.20 0.16
CA ASN A 476 21.54 2.57 -0.10
C ASN A 476 23.09 2.69 -0.05
N ASP A 477 23.78 1.65 0.41
CA ASP A 477 25.24 1.47 0.34
C ASP A 477 25.66 0.87 -1.01
#